data_AF-A0A7D9JPF1-F1
#
_entry.id   AF-A0A7D9JPF1-F1
#
_cell.length_a   1.000
_cell.length_b   1.000
_cell.length_c   1.000
_cell.angle_alpha   90.00
_cell.angle_beta   90.00
_cell.angle_gamma   90.00
#
_symmetry.space_group_name_H-M   'P 1'
#
loop_
_entity.id
_entity.type
_entity.pdbx_description
1 polymer ?
#
loop_
_entity_poly.entity_id
_entity_poly.type
_entity_poly.pdbx_seq_one_letter_code
_entity_poly.pdbx_strand_id
1 'polypeptide(L)'
;MEHHGEDVQTDEELTPTPENRIILTWLRLIHTELPALVKQRYGTELRSKTLASLKPEISQALDSLLEEIHATNEAKVLRTAFQRSSQQRANPKPAKTRTQLKAAHCASKQNDHSSSIT
;
A
#
# COMPACT_ATOMS: atom_id res chain seq x y z
N MET A 1 31.59 -11.79 55.59
CA MET A 1 31.59 -12.25 54.19
C MET A 1 30.38 -13.14 54.07
N GLU A 2 29.34 -12.68 53.38
CA GLU A 2 28.27 -13.48 52.77
C GLU A 2 27.22 -12.49 52.27
N HIS A 3 27.41 -12.01 51.04
CA HIS A 3 26.36 -11.33 50.28
C HIS A 3 25.59 -12.41 49.53
N HIS A 4 24.30 -12.49 49.83
CA HIS A 4 23.38 -13.58 49.52
C HIS A 4 23.29 -13.92 48.03
N GLY A 5 23.10 -15.21 47.78
CA GLY A 5 22.74 -15.74 46.47
C GLY A 5 21.36 -15.22 46.04
N GLU A 6 21.38 -14.32 45.08
CA GLU A 6 20.23 -14.03 44.23
C GLU A 6 20.54 -14.62 42.86
N ASP A 7 19.76 -15.63 42.47
CA ASP A 7 19.66 -16.12 41.11
C ASP A 7 19.17 -14.94 40.26
N VAL A 8 20.07 -14.33 39.48
CA VAL A 8 19.74 -13.21 38.60
C VAL A 8 18.86 -13.75 37.46
N GLN A 9 17.56 -13.88 37.73
CA GLN A 9 16.52 -14.14 36.73
C GLN A 9 15.94 -12.84 36.16
N THR A 10 16.75 -11.79 36.08
CA THR A 10 16.35 -10.62 35.29
C THR A 10 16.83 -10.88 33.87
N ASP A 11 15.88 -11.22 32.99
CA ASP A 11 16.03 -11.06 31.54
C ASP A 11 16.40 -9.58 31.31
N GLU A 12 17.71 -9.33 31.17
CA GLU A 12 18.21 -8.01 30.83
C GLU A 12 17.62 -7.64 29.47
N GLU A 13 16.72 -6.67 29.46
CA GLU A 13 16.14 -6.13 28.23
C GLU A 13 17.28 -5.55 27.40
N LEU A 14 17.81 -6.34 26.45
CA LEU A 14 18.94 -5.97 25.60
C LEU A 14 18.51 -4.80 24.72
N THR A 15 18.73 -3.59 25.23
CA THR A 15 18.56 -2.36 24.46
C THR A 15 19.46 -2.50 23.23
N PRO A 16 18.93 -2.32 22.00
CA PRO A 16 19.75 -2.45 20.81
C PRO A 16 20.94 -1.50 20.93
N THR A 17 22.15 -2.05 20.72
CA THR A 17 23.38 -1.27 20.84
C THR A 17 23.31 -0.01 19.96
N PRO A 18 23.96 1.10 20.36
CA PRO A 18 23.92 2.35 19.58
C PRO A 18 24.35 2.15 18.13
N GLU A 19 25.29 1.25 17.85
CA GLU A 19 25.73 0.89 16.49
C GLU A 19 24.55 0.33 15.69
N ASN A 20 23.76 -0.58 16.25
CA ASN A 20 22.58 -1.13 15.59
C ASN A 20 21.53 -0.06 15.28
N ARG A 21 21.36 0.93 16.17
CA ARG A 21 20.45 2.08 15.94
C ARG A 21 20.94 3.00 14.83
N ILE A 22 22.25 3.21 14.73
CA ILE A 22 22.88 3.97 13.64
C ILE A 22 22.62 3.26 12.30
N ILE A 23 22.79 1.94 12.24
CA ILE A 23 22.51 1.18 11.00
C ILE A 23 21.03 1.31 10.61
N LEU A 24 20.10 1.16 11.54
CA LEU A 24 18.67 1.34 11.24
C LEU A 24 18.36 2.76 10.74
N THR A 25 18.98 3.78 11.34
CA THR A 25 18.82 5.17 10.88
C THR A 25 19.40 5.36 9.49
N TRP A 26 20.59 4.84 9.22
CA TRP A 26 21.23 4.87 7.90
C TRP A 26 20.37 4.20 6.82
N LEU A 27 19.81 3.02 7.09
CA LEU A 27 18.91 2.33 6.16
C LEU A 27 17.66 3.16 5.86
N ARG A 28 17.04 3.78 6.88
CA ARG A 28 15.86 4.65 6.70
C ARG A 28 16.15 5.90 5.89
N LEU A 29 17.35 6.46 6.02
CA LEU A 29 17.77 7.64 5.26
C LEU A 29 17.94 7.33 3.76
N ILE A 30 18.30 6.10 3.41
CA ILE A 30 18.39 5.65 2.01
C ILE A 30 17.00 5.40 1.44
N HIS A 31 16.20 4.55 2.09
CA HIS A 31 14.84 4.25 1.66
C HIS A 31 13.97 3.79 2.83
N THR A 32 12.72 4.25 2.89
CA THR A 32 11.82 4.02 4.03
C THR A 32 11.46 2.55 4.25
N GLU A 33 11.33 1.76 3.17
CA GLU A 33 11.04 0.32 3.23
C GLU A 33 12.28 -0.57 3.44
N LEU A 34 13.49 -0.01 3.33
CA LEU A 34 14.74 -0.78 3.38
C LEU A 34 14.96 -1.51 4.73
N PRO A 35 14.68 -0.92 5.90
CA PRO A 35 14.80 -1.64 7.17
C PRO A 35 13.89 -2.87 7.25
N ALA A 36 12.69 -2.81 6.67
CA ALA A 36 11.76 -3.93 6.65
C ALA A 36 12.28 -5.05 5.74
N LEU A 37 12.78 -4.69 4.55
CA LEU A 37 13.36 -5.65 3.62
C LEU A 37 14.64 -6.31 4.19
N VAL A 38 15.54 -5.53 4.80
CA VAL A 38 16.75 -6.07 5.46
C VAL A 38 16.37 -7.03 6.58
N LYS A 39 15.37 -6.69 7.40
CA LYS A 39 14.85 -7.59 8.45
C LYS A 39 14.30 -8.89 7.85
N GLN A 40 13.61 -8.82 6.71
CA GLN A 40 13.09 -9.99 6.01
C GLN A 40 14.22 -10.86 5.45
N ARG A 41 15.17 -10.26 4.74
CA ARG A 41 16.23 -10.98 4.02
C ARG A 41 17.28 -11.59 4.96
N TYR A 42 17.68 -10.86 6.01
CA TYR A 42 18.72 -11.29 6.95
C TYR A 42 18.14 -11.81 8.28
N GLY A 43 16.85 -12.15 8.31
CA GLY A 43 16.17 -12.56 9.54
C GLY A 43 16.80 -13.79 10.20
N THR A 44 17.39 -14.68 9.41
CA THR A 44 18.13 -15.86 9.89
C THR A 44 19.47 -15.50 10.52
N GLU A 45 20.23 -14.61 9.88
CA GLU A 45 21.53 -14.14 10.31
C GLU A 45 21.41 -13.29 11.58
N LEU A 46 20.33 -12.50 11.69
CA LEU A 46 20.04 -11.69 12.87
C LEU A 46 19.78 -12.52 14.14
N ARG A 47 19.67 -13.85 14.05
CA ARG A 47 19.61 -14.74 15.21
C ARG A 47 20.97 -14.90 15.91
N SER A 48 22.07 -14.67 15.18
CA SER A 48 23.45 -14.86 15.67
C SER A 48 24.38 -13.67 15.40
N LYS A 49 23.99 -12.74 14.54
CA LYS A 49 24.73 -11.54 14.16
C LYS A 49 23.95 -10.28 14.49
N THR A 50 24.66 -9.17 14.67
CA THR A 50 24.06 -7.85 14.84
C THR A 50 23.94 -7.12 13.50
N LEU A 51 23.04 -6.15 13.39
CA LEU A 51 22.93 -5.29 12.20
C LEU A 51 24.24 -4.58 11.88
N ALA A 52 24.96 -4.13 12.92
CA ALA A 52 26.29 -3.55 12.77
C ALA A 52 27.29 -4.51 12.10
N SER A 53 27.30 -5.78 12.53
CA SER A 53 28.18 -6.80 11.93
C SER A 53 27.80 -7.20 10.51
N LEU A 54 26.51 -7.04 10.13
CA LEU A 54 25.99 -7.31 8.79
C LEU A 54 26.11 -6.11 7.84
N LYS A 55 26.57 -4.95 8.33
CA LYS A 55 26.71 -3.73 7.52
C LYS A 55 27.50 -3.96 6.22
N PRO A 56 28.67 -4.64 6.19
CA PRO A 56 29.41 -4.78 4.93
C PRO A 56 28.63 -5.62 3.91
N GLU A 57 27.97 -6.70 4.33
CA GLU A 57 27.15 -7.53 3.45
C GLU A 57 25.91 -6.76 2.94
N ILE A 58 25.25 -6.00 3.80
CA ILE A 58 24.11 -5.15 3.42
C ILE A 58 24.55 -4.06 2.44
N SER A 59 25.72 -3.45 2.68
CA SER A 59 26.26 -2.40 1.80
C SER A 59 26.62 -2.94 0.42
N GLN A 60 27.17 -4.16 0.37
CA GLN A 60 27.49 -4.83 -0.90
C GLN A 60 26.24 -5.20 -1.69
N ALA A 61 25.15 -5.59 -1.02
CA ALA A 61 23.89 -5.96 -1.65
C ALA A 61 22.93 -4.77 -1.87
N LEU A 62 23.36 -3.54 -1.59
CA LEU A 62 22.47 -2.38 -1.51
C LEU A 62 21.72 -2.11 -2.81
N ASP A 63 22.41 -2.16 -3.96
CA ASP A 63 21.80 -1.92 -5.27
C ASP A 63 20.72 -2.96 -5.56
N SER A 64 21.02 -4.24 -5.33
CA SER A 64 20.06 -5.34 -5.49
C SER A 64 18.85 -5.23 -4.56
N LEU A 65 19.05 -4.73 -3.33
CA LEU A 65 17.94 -4.48 -2.39
C LEU A 65 17.03 -3.35 -2.88
N LEU A 66 17.58 -2.29 -3.45
CA LEU A 66 16.80 -1.18 -4.00
C LEU A 66 16.02 -1.61 -5.26
N GLU A 67 16.64 -2.41 -6.13
CA GLU A 67 15.96 -3.01 -7.28
C GLU A 67 14.79 -3.92 -6.86
N GLU A 68 14.96 -4.72 -5.81
CA GLU A 68 13.89 -5.58 -5.29
C GLU A 68 12.69 -4.76 -4.78
N ILE A 69 12.94 -3.64 -4.09
CA ILE A 69 11.90 -2.72 -3.65
C ILE A 69 11.15 -2.16 -4.87
N HIS A 70 11.87 -1.71 -5.89
CA HIS A 70 11.27 -1.18 -7.12
C HIS A 70 10.39 -2.24 -7.81
N ALA A 71 10.94 -3.43 -8.04
CA ALA A 71 10.22 -4.53 -8.67
C ALA A 71 8.96 -4.94 -7.89
N THR A 72 9.05 -4.94 -6.56
CA THR A 72 7.90 -5.24 -5.68
C THR A 72 6.81 -4.19 -5.83
N ASN A 73 7.18 -2.90 -5.94
CA ASN A 73 6.22 -1.83 -6.16
C ASN A 73 5.55 -1.93 -7.53
N GLU A 74 6.31 -2.17 -8.60
CA GLU A 74 5.76 -2.37 -9.94
C GLU A 74 4.79 -3.54 -9.98
N ALA A 75 5.13 -4.66 -9.34
CA ALA A 75 4.24 -5.80 -9.23
C ALA A 75 2.94 -5.46 -8.47
N LYS A 76 2.99 -4.62 -7.43
CA LYS A 76 1.79 -4.13 -6.73
C LYS A 76 0.93 -3.26 -7.65
N VAL A 77 1.53 -2.38 -8.45
CA VAL A 77 0.81 -1.54 -9.42
C VAL A 77 0.11 -2.40 -10.48
N LEU A 78 0.81 -3.37 -11.07
CA LEU A 78 0.23 -4.26 -12.07
C LEU A 78 -0.93 -5.09 -11.50
N ARG A 79 -0.78 -5.63 -10.28
CA ARG A 79 -1.86 -6.38 -9.60
C ARG A 79 -3.08 -5.50 -9.34
N THR A 80 -2.90 -4.27 -8.85
CA THR A 80 -4.02 -3.36 -8.58
C THR A 80 -4.70 -2.89 -9.86
N ALA A 81 -3.95 -2.66 -10.95
CA ALA A 81 -4.51 -2.35 -12.26
C ALA A 81 -5.36 -3.52 -12.80
N PHE A 82 -4.86 -4.74 -12.69
CA PHE A 82 -5.59 -5.94 -13.11
C PHE A 82 -6.89 -6.13 -12.32
N GLN A 83 -6.84 -5.99 -11.00
CA GLN A 83 -8.03 -6.08 -10.13
C GLN A 83 -9.09 -5.03 -10.47
N ARG A 84 -8.70 -3.80 -10.79
CA ARG A 84 -9.66 -2.75 -11.20
C ARG A 84 -10.35 -3.10 -12.52
N SER A 85 -9.62 -3.65 -13.48
CA SER A 85 -10.18 -4.03 -14.78
C SER A 85 -11.20 -5.18 -14.69
N SER A 86 -10.99 -6.15 -13.78
CA SER A 86 -11.91 -7.27 -13.58
C SER A 86 -13.18 -6.82 -12.84
N GLN A 87 -13.06 -5.91 -11.88
CA GLN A 87 -14.20 -5.36 -11.15
C GLN A 87 -15.10 -4.45 -12.03
N GLN A 88 -14.51 -3.78 -13.03
CA GLN A 88 -15.26 -2.96 -13.98
C GLN A 88 -16.11 -3.80 -14.96
N ARG A 89 -15.78 -5.07 -15.19
CA ARG A 89 -16.61 -6.01 -15.98
C ARG A 89 -17.74 -6.64 -15.16
N ALA A 90 -17.63 -6.67 -13.84
CA ALA A 90 -18.59 -7.36 -12.97
C ALA A 90 -19.83 -6.51 -12.60
N ASN A 91 -19.92 -5.24 -13.01
CA ASN A 91 -21.10 -4.41 -12.76
C ASN A 91 -21.61 -3.72 -14.04
N PRO A 92 -22.46 -4.38 -14.85
CA PRO A 92 -23.18 -3.71 -15.93
C PRO A 92 -24.23 -2.78 -15.31
N LYS A 93 -23.98 -1.46 -15.34
CA LYS A 93 -25.02 -0.47 -15.04
C LYS A 93 -26.19 -0.69 -16.03
N PRO A 94 -27.46 -0.73 -15.60
CA PRO A 94 -28.58 -0.85 -16.53
C PRO A 94 -28.62 0.40 -17.41
N ALA A 95 -28.46 0.21 -18.71
CA ALA A 95 -28.51 1.25 -19.71
C ALA A 95 -29.92 1.83 -19.80
N LYS A 96 -30.09 3.11 -19.45
CA LYS A 96 -31.31 3.87 -19.82
C LYS A 96 -31.22 4.16 -21.31
N THR A 97 -32.07 3.49 -22.09
CA THR A 97 -32.23 3.68 -23.52
C THR A 97 -32.74 5.09 -23.81
N ARG A 98 -31.93 5.86 -24.55
CA ARG A 98 -32.32 7.11 -25.18
C ARG A 98 -33.09 6.78 -26.46
N THR A 99 -34.37 6.44 -26.36
CA THR A 99 -35.23 6.32 -27.54
C THR A 99 -35.70 7.71 -27.96
N GLN A 100 -35.30 8.07 -29.18
CA GLN A 100 -35.71 9.28 -29.87
C GLN A 100 -37.22 9.28 -30.13
N LEU A 101 -37.87 10.42 -29.91
CA LEU A 101 -39.16 10.73 -30.51
C LEU A 101 -39.00 12.07 -31.24
N LYS A 102 -38.88 11.99 -32.57
CA LYS A 102 -39.02 13.15 -33.45
C LYS A 102 -39.63 12.68 -34.77
N ALA A 103 -40.93 12.92 -34.93
CA ALA A 103 -41.59 13.10 -36.22
C ALA A 103 -42.91 13.86 -35.99
N ALA A 104 -43.09 14.93 -36.75
CA ALA A 104 -44.24 15.83 -36.73
C ALA A 104 -45.46 15.20 -37.42
N HIS A 105 -46.67 15.54 -36.95
CA HIS A 105 -47.89 15.44 -37.75
C HIS A 105 -48.83 16.61 -37.46
N CYS A 106 -49.64 16.91 -38.48
CA CYS A 106 -50.16 18.21 -38.88
C CYS A 106 -51.59 18.51 -38.36
N ALA A 107 -51.92 19.81 -38.36
CA ALA A 107 -53.23 20.43 -38.63
C ALA A 107 -54.28 20.70 -37.52
N SER A 108 -54.73 21.98 -37.54
CA SER A 108 -56.08 22.52 -37.20
C SER A 108 -56.53 22.48 -35.72
N LYS A 109 -57.14 23.50 -35.11
CA LYS A 109 -57.90 24.67 -35.59
C LYS A 109 -58.03 25.67 -34.42
N GLN A 110 -58.04 26.96 -34.72
CA GLN A 110 -58.62 27.99 -33.85
C GLN A 110 -60.16 27.88 -33.90
N ASN A 111 -60.86 27.99 -32.77
CA ASN A 111 -62.16 28.69 -32.65
C ASN A 111 -62.63 28.78 -31.17
N ASP A 112 -62.34 29.91 -30.55
CA ASP A 112 -63.27 30.91 -29.98
C ASP A 112 -64.64 30.54 -29.32
N HIS A 113 -64.94 31.35 -28.29
CA HIS A 113 -66.21 31.65 -27.60
C HIS A 113 -66.91 30.63 -26.67
N SER A 114 -66.92 30.92 -25.36
CA SER A 114 -68.05 31.59 -24.66
C SER A 114 -68.19 31.18 -23.18
N SER A 115 -68.27 32.19 -22.29
CA SER A 115 -69.11 32.38 -21.08
C SER A 115 -69.31 31.19 -20.11
N SER A 116 -69.36 31.32 -18.77
CA SER A 116 -69.94 32.38 -17.96
C SER A 116 -69.62 32.14 -16.48
N ILE A 117 -69.44 33.25 -15.73
CA ILE A 117 -70.02 33.56 -14.40
C ILE A 117 -70.47 32.37 -13.53
N THR A 118 -69.93 32.29 -12.30
CA THR A 118 -70.63 32.66 -11.05
C THR A 118 -69.59 32.90 -9.95
#